data_AF-A0A848YE13-F1
#
_entry.id   AF-A0A848YE13-F1
#
_cell.length_a   1.000
_cell.length_b   1.000
_cell.length_c   1.000
_cell.angle_alpha   90.00
_cell.angle_beta   90.00
_cell.angle_gamma   90.00
#
_symmetry.space_group_name_H-M   'P 1'
#
loop_
_entity.id
_entity.type
_entity.pdbx_description
1 polymer ?
#
loop_
_entity_poly.entity_id
_entity_poly.type
_entity_poly.pdbx_seq_one_letter_code
_entity_poly.pdbx_strand_id
1 'polypeptide(L)'
;MATTLSSIGIFAVAGILALLGAAKAHDSLFAAHAWIAVIASLIAIFVIARRSGHGDHGAADKQEKYMDGVVRYGAVATMFWGIVGFLVGLVIALQLAFPVLNLDFQFTSFGRLRPLHTSAVVFAFGGNALLCTSFYVVQRTCQTRLALGNAAWFVFWGYQLFIVLAATGYVLGVTQSREYAEPEWYVDLWLTLVWVVYLMVFMGTLFKRKEPHIYVANWFYLAFIVTIAMLHIVNNLAVPVSFLGSKSYSLFSGVQDALTQWWYGHNAVGFFLTAGFLGMMYYFMPKQAERPVYSYRLSIIHFWSLIFMYIWAGPHHLHYTALPDWAQTLGMVFSIMLWMPSWGGMINGLMTLSGAWDKMRTDPIIRMMVMAVAFYGMSTFEGPMMSIKTVNALSHYTDWTIGHVHSGALGWVALVSMGAMYYLFPRLFGRELYS
;
A
#
# COMPACT_ATOMS: atom_id res chain seq x y z
N MET A 1 28.95 -9.84 -16.67
CA MET A 1 29.66 -8.58 -17.01
C MET A 1 28.78 -7.62 -17.82
N ALA A 2 28.24 -8.04 -18.98
CA ALA A 2 27.37 -7.16 -19.80
C ALA A 2 26.10 -6.66 -19.10
N THR A 3 25.40 -7.51 -18.33
CA THR A 3 24.20 -7.15 -17.55
C THR A 3 24.49 -6.24 -16.36
N THR A 4 25.68 -6.36 -15.76
CA THR A 4 26.15 -5.44 -14.72
C THR A 4 26.42 -4.06 -15.30
N LEU A 5 27.17 -4.01 -16.41
CA LEU A 5 27.53 -2.76 -17.07
C LEU A 5 26.29 -2.01 -17.58
N SER A 6 25.30 -2.70 -18.13
CA SER A 6 24.03 -2.09 -18.52
C SER A 6 23.26 -1.53 -17.32
N SER A 7 23.22 -2.26 -16.20
CA SER A 7 22.56 -1.80 -14.98
C SER A 7 23.25 -0.56 -14.39
N ILE A 8 24.58 -0.55 -14.32
CA ILE A 8 25.36 0.63 -13.91
C ILE A 8 25.09 1.81 -14.85
N GLY A 9 25.06 1.57 -16.17
CA GLY A 9 24.74 2.58 -17.17
C GLY A 9 23.38 3.25 -16.93
N ILE A 10 22.33 2.46 -16.63
CA ILE A 10 20.99 2.99 -16.33
C ILE A 10 21.03 3.92 -15.12
N PHE A 11 21.63 3.49 -14.00
CA PHE A 11 21.73 4.34 -12.80
C PHE A 11 22.65 5.53 -12.99
N ALA A 12 23.69 5.42 -13.83
CA ALA A 12 24.55 6.56 -14.17
C ALA A 12 23.80 7.63 -14.97
N VAL A 13 23.02 7.22 -15.98
CA VAL A 13 22.16 8.13 -16.73
C VAL A 13 21.11 8.77 -15.82
N ALA A 14 20.44 7.98 -14.97
CA ALA A 14 19.48 8.51 -14.00
C ALA A 14 20.13 9.51 -13.03
N GLY A 15 21.33 9.20 -12.53
CA GLY A 15 22.10 10.09 -11.66
C GLY A 15 22.52 11.40 -12.35
N ILE A 16 22.92 11.35 -13.62
CA ILE A 16 23.26 12.55 -14.40
C ILE A 16 22.02 13.41 -14.65
N LEU A 17 20.89 12.79 -15.02
CA LEU A 17 19.63 13.53 -15.21
C LEU A 17 19.16 14.18 -13.90
N ALA A 18 19.25 13.46 -12.78
CA ALA A 18 18.95 14.02 -11.46
C ALA A 18 19.91 15.16 -11.08
N LEU A 19 21.20 15.04 -11.39
CA LEU A 19 22.19 16.09 -11.14
C LEU A 19 21.91 17.35 -11.96
N LEU A 20 21.57 17.19 -13.25
CA LEU A 20 21.14 18.29 -14.10
C LEU A 20 19.86 18.93 -13.59
N GLY A 21 18.91 18.12 -13.12
CA GLY A 21 17.68 18.58 -12.47
C GLY A 21 17.96 19.40 -11.21
N ALA A 22 18.92 18.97 -10.37
CA ALA A 22 19.31 19.69 -9.17
C ALA A 22 20.04 21.01 -9.49
N ALA A 23 20.93 21.01 -10.48
CA ALA A 23 21.70 22.19 -10.88
C ALA A 23 20.84 23.27 -11.58
N LYS A 24 19.75 22.86 -12.25
CA LYS A 24 18.84 23.76 -12.98
C LYS A 24 17.49 23.92 -12.30
N ALA A 25 17.35 23.48 -11.05
CA ALA A 25 16.10 23.55 -10.32
C ALA A 25 15.62 25.02 -10.20
N HIS A 26 14.33 25.25 -10.43
CA HIS A 26 13.70 26.56 -10.29
C HIS A 26 13.33 26.88 -8.84
N ASP A 27 13.34 25.88 -7.96
CA ASP A 27 13.19 26.06 -6.51
C ASP A 27 14.05 25.08 -5.72
N SER A 28 14.32 25.43 -4.46
CA SER A 28 15.20 24.66 -3.57
C SER A 28 14.61 23.31 -3.15
N LEU A 29 13.27 23.14 -3.17
CA LEU A 29 12.60 21.91 -2.76
C LEU A 29 12.74 20.84 -3.83
N PHE A 30 12.56 21.22 -5.10
CA PHE A 30 12.85 20.36 -6.25
C PHE A 30 14.34 20.00 -6.27
N ALA A 31 15.23 20.96 -6.04
CA ALA A 31 16.67 20.70 -5.95
C ALA A 31 17.01 19.66 -4.87
N ALA A 32 16.41 19.76 -3.69
CA ALA A 32 16.62 18.82 -2.59
C ALA A 32 16.20 17.39 -2.98
N HIS A 33 15.04 17.21 -3.59
CA HIS A 33 14.59 15.89 -4.05
C HIS A 33 15.44 15.35 -5.22
N ALA A 34 15.89 16.22 -6.12
CA ALA A 34 16.83 15.84 -7.18
C ALA A 34 18.17 15.34 -6.60
N TRP A 35 18.70 15.99 -5.56
CA TRP A 35 19.88 15.51 -4.84
C TRP A 35 19.68 14.15 -4.16
N ILE A 36 18.50 13.90 -3.58
CA ILE A 36 18.16 12.56 -3.06
C ILE A 36 18.24 11.50 -4.16
N ALA A 37 17.72 11.81 -5.36
CA ALA A 37 17.79 10.90 -6.50
C ALA A 37 19.23 10.67 -7.03
N VAL A 38 20.09 11.70 -6.99
CA VAL A 38 21.53 11.57 -7.28
C VAL A 38 22.18 10.60 -6.28
N ILE A 39 21.97 10.81 -4.98
CA ILE A 39 22.55 9.97 -3.93
C ILE A 39 22.06 8.53 -4.06
N ALA A 40 20.77 8.32 -4.29
CA ALA A 40 20.19 6.99 -4.51
C ALA A 40 20.84 6.28 -5.72
N SER A 41 21.06 7.01 -6.81
CA SER A 41 21.72 6.49 -8.01
C SER A 41 23.18 6.11 -7.75
N LEU A 42 23.92 6.94 -7.01
CA LEU A 42 25.31 6.65 -6.62
C LEU A 42 25.40 5.43 -5.70
N ILE A 43 24.51 5.31 -4.72
CA ILE A 43 24.41 4.13 -3.85
C ILE A 43 24.12 2.88 -4.68
N ALA A 44 23.19 2.94 -5.64
CA ALA A 44 22.87 1.82 -6.51
C ALA A 44 24.09 1.38 -7.33
N ILE A 45 24.81 2.32 -7.96
CA ILE A 45 26.05 2.06 -8.70
C ILE A 45 27.09 1.39 -7.80
N PHE A 46 27.33 1.96 -6.61
CA PHE A 46 28.29 1.42 -5.66
C PHE A 46 27.95 -0.01 -5.23
N VAL A 47 26.68 -0.27 -4.88
CA VAL A 47 26.23 -1.60 -4.47
C VAL A 47 26.35 -2.62 -5.61
N ILE A 48 25.98 -2.24 -6.84
CA ILE A 48 26.08 -3.12 -8.02
C ILE A 48 27.54 -3.41 -8.37
N ALA A 49 28.41 -2.41 -8.31
CA ALA A 49 29.84 -2.55 -8.55
C ALA A 49 30.48 -3.47 -7.50
N ARG A 50 30.19 -3.26 -6.20
CA ARG A 50 30.72 -4.07 -5.10
C ARG A 50 30.28 -5.54 -5.20
N ARG A 51 29.01 -5.79 -5.52
CA ARG A 51 28.49 -7.16 -5.72
C ARG A 51 29.14 -7.86 -6.91
N SER A 52 29.48 -7.10 -7.96
CA SER A 52 30.13 -7.64 -9.14
C SER A 52 31.62 -7.93 -8.94
N GLY A 53 32.28 -7.20 -8.05
CA GLY A 53 33.68 -7.45 -7.65
C GLY A 53 33.89 -8.65 -6.72
N HIS A 54 32.84 -9.10 -6.00
CA HIS A 54 32.93 -10.22 -5.05
C HIS A 54 32.67 -11.60 -5.66
N GLY A 55 32.70 -11.74 -6.99
CA GLY A 55 32.60 -13.04 -7.67
C GLY A 55 31.43 -13.88 -7.16
N ASP A 56 30.20 -13.35 -7.19
CA ASP A 56 29.02 -14.12 -6.80
C ASP A 56 28.72 -15.17 -7.88
N HIS A 57 29.49 -16.26 -7.85
CA HIS A 57 29.36 -17.45 -8.69
C HIS A 57 28.08 -18.26 -8.40
N GLY A 58 27.14 -17.74 -7.60
CA GLY A 58 25.89 -18.43 -7.25
C GLY A 58 24.72 -18.25 -8.23
N ALA A 59 24.87 -17.44 -9.28
CA ALA A 59 23.73 -17.02 -10.12
C ALA A 59 23.23 -18.10 -11.10
N ALA A 60 24.03 -19.13 -11.40
CA ALA A 60 23.67 -20.15 -12.40
C ALA A 60 22.92 -21.37 -11.82
N ASP A 61 22.96 -21.61 -10.51
CA ASP A 61 22.59 -22.93 -9.94
C ASP A 61 21.25 -22.98 -9.17
N LYS A 62 20.38 -21.96 -9.26
CA LYS A 62 19.12 -21.92 -8.48
C LYS A 62 17.92 -21.32 -9.22
N GLN A 63 17.76 -21.58 -10.52
CA GLN A 63 16.55 -21.17 -11.25
C GLN A 63 15.25 -21.79 -10.66
N GLU A 64 15.35 -22.90 -9.92
CA GLU A 64 14.18 -23.57 -9.31
C GLU A 64 13.70 -22.99 -7.98
N LYS A 65 14.51 -22.21 -7.25
CA LYS A 65 14.12 -21.70 -5.92
C LYS A 65 13.36 -20.37 -6.02
N TYR A 66 12.35 -20.18 -5.18
CA TYR A 66 11.63 -18.91 -5.04
C TYR A 66 12.60 -17.75 -4.75
N MET A 67 12.22 -16.55 -5.20
CA MET A 67 12.95 -15.30 -4.99
C MET A 67 12.62 -14.70 -3.61
N ASP A 68 12.93 -15.43 -2.54
CA ASP A 68 12.59 -15.00 -1.16
C ASP A 68 13.47 -13.85 -0.65
N GLY A 69 14.55 -13.48 -1.36
CA GLY A 69 15.43 -12.38 -0.98
C GLY A 69 14.73 -11.02 -0.92
N VAL A 70 13.93 -10.68 -1.95
CA VAL A 70 13.16 -9.42 -1.98
C VAL A 70 12.06 -9.43 -0.92
N VAL A 71 11.46 -10.59 -0.67
CA VAL A 71 10.43 -10.78 0.37
C VAL A 71 11.03 -10.54 1.76
N ARG A 72 12.23 -11.05 2.05
CA ARG A 72 12.93 -10.78 3.33
C ARG A 72 13.15 -9.29 3.56
N TYR A 73 13.62 -8.58 2.54
CA TYR A 73 13.85 -7.12 2.64
C TYR A 73 12.54 -6.37 2.83
N GLY A 74 11.50 -6.75 2.08
CA GLY A 74 10.14 -6.24 2.25
C GLY A 74 9.61 -6.46 3.66
N ALA A 75 9.73 -7.67 4.22
CA ALA A 75 9.26 -7.97 5.58
C ALA A 75 9.96 -7.11 6.65
N VAL A 76 11.28 -6.92 6.53
CA VAL A 76 12.03 -6.02 7.44
C VAL A 76 11.60 -4.57 7.25
N ALA A 77 11.45 -4.12 6.01
CA ALA A 77 11.00 -2.76 5.71
C ALA A 77 9.57 -2.50 6.22
N THR A 78 8.67 -3.48 6.13
CA THR A 78 7.32 -3.41 6.73
C THR A 78 7.42 -3.11 8.21
N MET A 79 8.22 -3.87 8.97
CA MET A 79 8.36 -3.65 10.42
C MET A 79 8.98 -2.28 10.73
N PHE A 80 10.02 -1.89 9.99
CA PHE A 80 10.67 -0.59 10.14
C PHE A 80 9.68 0.57 9.92
N TRP A 81 8.97 0.58 8.79
CA TRP A 81 8.02 1.63 8.47
C TRP A 81 6.77 1.60 9.34
N GLY A 82 6.37 0.44 9.84
CA GLY A 82 5.33 0.32 10.86
C GLY A 82 5.71 1.07 12.14
N ILE A 83 6.94 0.87 12.65
CA ILE A 83 7.45 1.59 13.82
C ILE A 83 7.48 3.09 13.55
N VAL A 84 8.04 3.52 12.42
CA VAL A 84 8.11 4.95 12.06
C VAL A 84 6.71 5.56 11.95
N GLY A 85 5.81 4.94 11.20
CA GLY A 85 4.46 5.46 10.97
C GLY A 85 3.64 5.54 12.26
N PHE A 86 3.71 4.53 13.11
CA PHE A 86 3.00 4.52 14.40
C PHE A 86 3.60 5.51 15.40
N LEU A 87 4.93 5.68 15.40
CA LEU A 87 5.58 6.70 16.23
C LEU A 87 5.17 8.10 15.82
N VAL A 88 5.17 8.42 14.51
CA VAL A 88 4.69 9.74 14.05
C VAL A 88 3.20 9.91 14.39
N GLY A 89 2.40 8.85 14.28
CA GLY A 89 0.99 8.84 14.72
C GLY A 89 0.82 9.21 16.19
N LEU A 90 1.62 8.61 17.07
CA LEU A 90 1.65 8.96 18.49
C LEU A 90 2.08 10.42 18.71
N VAL A 91 3.11 10.89 18.01
CA VAL A 91 3.59 12.28 18.10
C VAL A 91 2.49 13.26 17.72
N ILE A 92 1.83 13.09 16.58
CA ILE A 92 0.78 14.02 16.15
C ILE A 92 -0.47 13.95 17.03
N ALA A 93 -0.78 12.79 17.61
CA ALA A 93 -1.84 12.67 18.62
C ALA A 93 -1.49 13.46 19.89
N LEU A 94 -0.24 13.36 20.35
CA LEU A 94 0.26 14.16 21.48
C LEU A 94 0.29 15.66 21.16
N GLN A 95 0.53 16.07 19.91
CA GLN A 95 0.45 17.47 19.50
C GLN A 95 -0.97 18.04 19.57
N LEU A 96 -2.00 17.22 19.32
CA LEU A 96 -3.39 17.62 19.51
C LEU A 96 -3.73 17.80 21.00
N ALA A 97 -3.19 16.94 21.87
CA ALA A 97 -3.40 17.05 23.32
C ALA A 97 -2.56 18.16 23.96
N PHE A 98 -1.32 18.33 23.51
CA PHE A 98 -0.32 19.26 24.05
C PHE A 98 0.34 20.04 22.90
N PRO A 99 -0.25 21.17 22.46
CA PRO A 99 0.22 21.93 21.30
C PRO A 99 1.68 22.41 21.37
N VAL A 100 2.26 22.54 22.57
CA VAL A 100 3.69 22.86 22.79
C VAL A 100 4.64 21.87 22.08
N LEU A 101 4.19 20.64 21.82
CA LEU A 101 4.96 19.62 21.11
C LEU A 101 5.07 19.88 19.59
N ASN A 102 4.50 20.97 19.07
CA ASN A 102 4.80 21.47 17.72
C ASN A 102 6.20 22.14 17.64
N LEU A 103 6.77 22.53 18.79
CA LEU A 103 8.12 23.11 18.94
C LEU A 103 8.36 24.43 18.20
N ASP A 104 7.30 25.13 17.79
CA ASP A 104 7.36 26.35 16.97
C ASP A 104 8.27 26.23 15.74
N PHE A 105 8.40 25.01 15.21
CA PHE A 105 9.30 24.68 14.12
C PHE A 105 8.51 24.06 12.97
N GLN A 106 8.62 24.65 11.77
CA GLN A 106 7.79 24.28 10.63
C GLN A 106 7.81 22.78 10.29
N PHE A 107 8.97 22.13 10.44
CA PHE A 107 9.21 20.73 10.10
C PHE A 107 8.57 19.76 11.09
N THR A 108 8.25 20.21 12.31
CA THR A 108 7.60 19.41 13.34
C THR A 108 6.14 19.80 13.55
N SER A 109 5.60 20.75 12.78
CA SER A 109 4.19 21.15 12.89
C SER A 109 3.24 20.00 12.52
N PHE A 110 2.11 19.92 13.24
CA PHE A 110 1.06 18.93 13.00
C PHE A 110 0.61 18.88 11.53
N GLY A 111 0.47 20.05 10.88
CA GLY A 111 0.06 20.15 9.49
C GLY A 111 1.00 19.46 8.49
N ARG A 112 2.30 19.40 8.78
CA ARG A 112 3.29 18.69 7.95
C ARG A 112 3.46 17.23 8.38
N LEU A 113 3.38 16.95 9.67
CA LEU A 113 3.52 15.59 10.20
C LEU A 113 2.29 14.71 9.97
N ARG A 114 1.09 15.28 9.81
CA ARG A 114 -0.15 14.52 9.50
C ARG A 114 -0.04 13.74 8.18
N PRO A 115 0.24 14.36 7.02
CA PRO A 115 0.39 13.59 5.77
C PRO A 115 1.61 12.65 5.82
N LEU A 116 2.65 12.99 6.58
CA LEU A 116 3.76 12.07 6.85
C LEU A 116 3.29 10.80 7.56
N HIS A 117 2.51 10.93 8.64
CA HIS A 117 1.91 9.79 9.33
C HIS A 117 1.04 8.98 8.37
N THR A 118 0.09 9.62 7.70
CA THR A 118 -0.85 8.97 6.77
C THR A 118 -0.11 8.15 5.72
N SER A 119 0.85 8.76 5.01
CA SER A 119 1.62 8.06 3.99
C SER A 119 2.56 7.00 4.57
N ALA A 120 3.14 7.23 5.75
CA ALA A 120 3.99 6.23 6.40
C ALA A 120 3.19 4.97 6.81
N VAL A 121 1.98 5.11 7.34
CA VAL A 121 1.18 3.95 7.73
C VAL A 121 0.49 3.28 6.55
N VAL A 122 0.01 4.04 5.56
CA VAL A 122 -0.68 3.48 4.39
C VAL A 122 0.32 2.94 3.39
N PHE A 123 1.18 3.81 2.82
CA PHE A 123 2.06 3.43 1.73
C PHE A 123 3.37 2.81 2.22
N ALA A 124 4.01 3.34 3.26
CA ALA A 124 5.29 2.77 3.69
C ALA A 124 5.10 1.42 4.42
N PHE A 125 4.31 1.37 5.48
CA PHE A 125 3.98 0.14 6.22
C PHE A 125 3.08 -0.78 5.40
N GLY A 126 1.86 -0.33 5.05
CA GLY A 126 0.90 -1.16 4.32
C GLY A 126 1.38 -1.56 2.93
N GLY A 127 2.07 -0.66 2.21
CA GLY A 127 2.61 -0.96 0.90
C GLY A 127 3.78 -1.94 0.92
N ASN A 128 4.72 -1.81 1.86
CA ASN A 128 5.74 -2.85 2.02
C ASN A 128 5.13 -4.20 2.43
N ALA A 129 4.11 -4.19 3.30
CA ALA A 129 3.37 -5.40 3.64
C ALA A 129 2.80 -6.06 2.37
N LEU A 130 2.06 -5.31 1.55
CA LEU A 130 1.48 -5.80 0.29
C LEU A 130 2.51 -6.29 -0.72
N LEU A 131 3.58 -5.52 -0.97
CA LEU A 131 4.63 -5.91 -1.91
C LEU A 131 5.28 -7.22 -1.48
N CYS A 132 5.66 -7.32 -0.20
CA CYS A 132 6.27 -8.51 0.37
C CYS A 132 5.32 -9.72 0.31
N THR A 133 4.10 -9.58 0.82
CA THR A 133 3.15 -10.70 0.88
C THR A 133 2.69 -11.13 -0.50
N SER A 134 2.40 -10.20 -1.41
CA SER A 134 2.00 -10.54 -2.78
C SER A 134 3.09 -11.34 -3.50
N PHE A 135 4.36 -10.94 -3.40
CA PHE A 135 5.49 -11.69 -3.97
C PHE A 135 5.68 -13.06 -3.32
N TYR A 136 5.49 -13.18 -2.00
CA TYR A 136 5.55 -14.47 -1.33
C TYR A 136 4.42 -15.42 -1.78
N VAL A 137 3.19 -14.88 -1.83
CA VAL A 137 1.96 -15.62 -2.09
C VAL A 137 1.87 -16.05 -3.55
N VAL A 138 2.10 -15.14 -4.50
CA VAL A 138 1.97 -15.43 -5.94
C VAL A 138 2.94 -16.54 -6.36
N GLN A 139 4.17 -16.52 -5.83
CA GLN A 139 5.15 -17.57 -6.12
C GLN A 139 4.69 -18.95 -5.67
N ARG A 140 4.19 -19.05 -4.44
CA ARG A 140 3.81 -20.33 -3.81
C ARG A 140 2.48 -20.87 -4.33
N THR A 141 1.54 -19.99 -4.66
CA THR A 141 0.24 -20.37 -5.21
C THR A 141 0.31 -20.71 -6.70
N CYS A 142 1.26 -20.13 -7.43
CA CYS A 142 1.52 -20.48 -8.83
C CYS A 142 2.66 -21.51 -9.01
N GLN A 143 3.32 -21.91 -7.92
CA GLN A 143 4.48 -22.81 -7.90
C GLN A 143 5.59 -22.44 -8.88
N THR A 144 5.87 -21.15 -8.97
CA THR A 144 6.85 -20.60 -9.91
C THR A 144 7.58 -19.42 -9.28
N ARG A 145 8.83 -19.18 -9.71
CA ARG A 145 9.62 -18.03 -9.25
C ARG A 145 9.04 -16.74 -9.85
N LEU A 146 9.24 -15.60 -9.16
CA LEU A 146 8.90 -14.29 -9.71
C LEU A 146 9.46 -14.09 -11.14
N ALA A 147 8.61 -13.57 -12.01
CA ALA A 147 8.98 -13.26 -13.38
C ALA A 147 9.93 -12.05 -13.49
N LEU A 148 10.48 -11.85 -14.69
CA LEU A 148 11.30 -10.69 -15.07
C LEU A 148 12.61 -10.53 -14.26
N GLY A 149 13.13 -11.62 -13.71
CA GLY A 149 14.46 -11.66 -13.09
C GLY A 149 14.57 -10.71 -11.90
N ASN A 150 15.47 -9.72 -12.00
CA ASN A 150 15.73 -8.76 -10.92
C ASN A 150 14.74 -7.59 -10.88
N ALA A 151 13.71 -7.56 -11.73
CA ALA A 151 12.70 -6.51 -11.71
C ALA A 151 12.00 -6.37 -10.35
N ALA A 152 11.82 -7.45 -9.60
CA ALA A 152 11.28 -7.38 -8.24
C ALA A 152 12.18 -6.57 -7.27
N TRP A 153 13.50 -6.59 -7.45
CA TRP A 153 14.42 -5.74 -6.68
C TRP A 153 14.32 -4.27 -7.09
N PHE A 154 14.08 -3.97 -8.36
CA PHE A 154 13.77 -2.62 -8.80
C PHE A 154 12.48 -2.12 -8.15
N VAL A 155 11.43 -2.95 -8.12
CA VAL A 155 10.17 -2.60 -7.44
C VAL A 155 10.42 -2.27 -5.98
N PHE A 156 11.15 -3.12 -5.25
CA PHE A 156 11.46 -2.86 -3.85
C PHE A 156 12.22 -1.55 -3.66
N TRP A 157 13.40 -1.39 -4.27
CA TRP A 157 14.22 -0.19 -4.04
C TRP A 157 13.60 1.08 -4.61
N GLY A 158 12.88 0.97 -5.73
CA GLY A 158 12.14 2.10 -6.28
C GLY A 158 10.99 2.53 -5.39
N TYR A 159 10.30 1.58 -4.75
CA TYR A 159 9.28 1.88 -3.75
C TYR A 159 9.88 2.52 -2.49
N GLN A 160 11.05 2.06 -2.04
CA GLN A 160 11.76 2.72 -0.93
C GLN A 160 12.16 4.16 -1.26
N LEU A 161 12.63 4.41 -2.50
CA LEU A 161 12.93 5.77 -2.96
C LEU A 161 11.67 6.65 -3.00
N PHE A 162 10.54 6.12 -3.46
CA PHE A 162 9.25 6.80 -3.41
C PHE A 162 8.90 7.22 -1.96
N ILE A 163 9.00 6.29 -1.00
CA ILE A 163 8.70 6.57 0.42
C ILE A 163 9.61 7.68 0.96
N VAL A 164 10.91 7.63 0.66
CA VAL A 164 11.86 8.65 1.13
C VAL A 164 11.57 10.03 0.52
N LEU A 165 11.27 10.10 -0.77
CA LEU A 165 10.89 11.35 -1.45
C LEU A 165 9.57 11.91 -0.91
N ALA A 166 8.58 11.07 -0.66
CA ALA A 166 7.32 11.48 -0.05
C ALA A 166 7.54 12.01 1.38
N ALA A 167 8.26 11.24 2.23
CA ALA A 167 8.50 11.60 3.62
C ALA A 167 9.27 12.93 3.76
N THR A 168 10.33 13.11 2.96
CA THR A 168 11.08 14.36 2.93
C THR A 168 10.24 15.50 2.36
N GLY A 169 9.43 15.23 1.33
CA GLY A 169 8.50 16.20 0.77
C GLY A 169 7.53 16.79 1.79
N TYR A 170 6.86 15.94 2.58
CA TYR A 170 5.89 16.40 3.58
C TYR A 170 6.51 17.29 4.64
N VAL A 171 7.66 16.88 5.17
CA VAL A 171 8.38 17.65 6.20
C VAL A 171 8.85 18.99 5.63
N LEU A 172 9.28 19.03 4.36
CA LEU A 172 9.70 20.24 3.67
C LEU A 172 8.52 21.14 3.22
N GLY A 173 7.28 20.62 3.19
CA GLY A 173 6.08 21.35 2.74
C GLY A 173 5.74 21.16 1.25
N VAL A 174 6.33 20.18 0.60
CA VAL A 174 6.02 19.74 -0.77
C VAL A 174 4.80 18.83 -0.72
N THR A 175 3.63 19.36 -1.08
CA THR A 175 2.39 18.60 -1.13
C THR A 175 1.40 19.15 -2.15
N GLN A 176 0.62 18.26 -2.77
CA GLN A 176 -0.57 18.58 -3.57
C GLN A 176 -1.80 18.96 -2.73
N SER A 177 -1.75 18.82 -1.40
CA SER A 177 -2.89 19.01 -0.49
C SER A 177 -4.11 18.09 -0.74
N ARG A 178 -3.87 16.94 -1.39
CA ARG A 178 -4.85 15.91 -1.70
C ARG A 178 -4.62 14.69 -0.81
N GLU A 179 -5.60 14.30 -0.01
CA GLU A 179 -5.45 13.21 0.97
C GLU A 179 -5.07 11.88 0.28
N TYR A 180 -4.07 11.19 0.82
CA TYR A 180 -3.48 9.96 0.23
C TYR A 180 -2.81 10.16 -1.16
N ALA A 181 -2.76 11.38 -1.70
CA ALA A 181 -2.15 11.74 -2.98
C ALA A 181 -1.26 12.99 -2.80
N GLU A 182 -0.66 13.12 -1.63
CA GLU A 182 0.10 14.30 -1.26
C GLU A 182 1.42 14.50 -2.01
N PRO A 183 2.20 13.48 -2.46
CA PRO A 183 3.45 13.71 -3.17
C PRO A 183 3.25 14.52 -4.46
N GLU A 184 4.23 15.29 -4.91
CA GLU A 184 4.11 16.08 -6.14
C GLU A 184 4.43 15.27 -7.41
N TRP A 185 4.05 15.83 -8.56
CA TRP A 185 4.01 15.19 -9.88
C TRP A 185 5.22 14.30 -10.25
N TYR A 186 6.45 14.72 -9.92
CA TYR A 186 7.65 13.94 -10.27
C TYR A 186 7.81 12.69 -9.40
N VAL A 187 7.33 12.74 -8.15
CA VAL A 187 7.25 11.57 -7.26
C VAL A 187 6.13 10.63 -7.73
N ASP A 188 5.03 11.18 -8.24
CA ASP A 188 3.93 10.40 -8.83
C ASP A 188 4.33 9.66 -10.11
N LEU A 189 5.09 10.31 -10.98
CA LEU A 189 5.64 9.67 -12.18
C LEU A 189 6.61 8.55 -11.80
N TRP A 190 7.45 8.76 -10.79
CA TRP A 190 8.33 7.72 -10.28
C TRP A 190 7.56 6.53 -9.73
N LEU A 191 6.54 6.77 -8.90
CA LEU A 191 5.69 5.69 -8.39
C LEU A 191 4.98 4.96 -9.53
N THR A 192 4.49 5.68 -10.54
CA THR A 192 3.86 5.09 -11.73
C THR A 192 4.79 4.09 -12.41
N LEU A 193 6.06 4.45 -12.62
CA LEU A 193 7.06 3.56 -13.20
C LEU A 193 7.28 2.30 -12.33
N VAL A 194 7.46 2.48 -11.01
CA VAL A 194 7.63 1.39 -10.05
C VAL A 194 6.43 0.45 -10.08
N TRP A 195 5.21 1.00 -10.11
CA TRP A 195 3.97 0.25 -10.08
C TRP A 195 3.69 -0.51 -11.38
N VAL A 196 4.04 0.07 -12.53
CA VAL A 196 3.97 -0.63 -13.83
C VAL A 196 4.90 -1.84 -13.83
N VAL A 197 6.15 -1.70 -13.34
CA VAL A 197 7.06 -2.84 -13.22
C VAL A 197 6.53 -3.87 -12.22
N TYR A 198 5.92 -3.44 -11.12
CA TYR A 198 5.27 -4.34 -10.17
C TYR A 198 4.15 -5.17 -10.81
N LEU A 199 3.25 -4.52 -11.57
CA LEU A 199 2.20 -5.20 -12.33
C LEU A 199 2.78 -6.21 -13.32
N MET A 200 3.81 -5.82 -14.09
CA MET A 200 4.47 -6.73 -15.04
C MET A 200 5.09 -7.96 -14.35
N VAL A 201 5.73 -7.77 -13.19
CA VAL A 201 6.28 -8.89 -12.40
C VAL A 201 5.15 -9.80 -11.91
N PHE A 202 4.07 -9.23 -11.36
CA PHE A 202 2.97 -10.01 -10.81
C PHE A 202 2.22 -10.79 -11.89
N MET A 203 1.81 -10.13 -12.98
CA MET A 203 1.14 -10.79 -14.10
C MET A 203 2.06 -11.79 -14.81
N GLY A 204 3.34 -11.44 -15.03
CA GLY A 204 4.32 -12.36 -15.60
C GLY A 204 4.48 -13.64 -14.78
N THR A 205 4.33 -13.54 -13.45
CA THR A 205 4.36 -14.71 -12.55
C THR A 205 3.09 -15.54 -12.68
N LEU A 206 1.91 -14.91 -12.77
CA LEU A 206 0.63 -15.59 -13.02
C LEU A 206 0.59 -16.31 -14.38
N PHE A 207 1.20 -15.73 -15.41
CA PHE A 207 1.28 -16.37 -16.74
C PHE A 207 2.19 -17.59 -16.75
N LYS A 208 3.21 -17.64 -15.89
CA LYS A 208 4.14 -18.77 -15.75
C LYS A 208 3.71 -19.79 -14.70
N ARG A 209 2.46 -19.74 -14.24
CA ARG A 209 1.94 -20.65 -13.23
C ARG A 209 1.95 -22.10 -13.71
N LYS A 210 2.16 -23.03 -12.78
CA LYS A 210 2.02 -24.48 -13.03
C LYS A 210 0.59 -24.97 -12.85
N GLU A 211 -0.11 -24.42 -11.85
CA GLU A 211 -1.51 -24.75 -11.58
C GLU A 211 -2.45 -24.07 -12.58
N PRO A 212 -3.41 -24.79 -13.21
CA PRO A 212 -4.30 -24.20 -14.21
C PRO A 212 -5.18 -23.10 -13.62
N HIS A 213 -5.62 -23.26 -12.37
CA HIS A 213 -6.45 -22.31 -11.65
C HIS A 213 -5.61 -21.25 -10.92
N ILE A 214 -6.06 -20.00 -10.97
CA ILE A 214 -5.48 -18.91 -10.18
C ILE A 214 -6.16 -18.89 -8.82
N TYR A 215 -5.39 -18.96 -7.74
CA TYR A 215 -5.91 -18.91 -6.38
C TYR A 215 -6.57 -17.56 -6.07
N VAL A 216 -7.64 -17.56 -5.26
CA VAL A 216 -8.48 -16.39 -4.95
C VAL A 216 -7.66 -15.23 -4.37
N ALA A 217 -6.64 -15.50 -3.55
CA ALA A 217 -5.77 -14.45 -3.03
C ALA A 217 -5.14 -13.60 -4.16
N ASN A 218 -4.78 -14.23 -5.28
CA ASN A 218 -4.21 -13.54 -6.43
C ASN A 218 -5.25 -12.75 -7.23
N TRP A 219 -6.55 -13.09 -7.14
CA TRP A 219 -7.60 -12.26 -7.72
C TRP A 219 -7.64 -10.91 -7.01
N PHE A 220 -7.64 -10.95 -5.67
CA PHE A 220 -7.60 -9.78 -4.82
C PHE A 220 -6.33 -8.95 -5.01
N TYR A 221 -5.15 -9.58 -5.02
CA TYR A 221 -3.90 -8.87 -5.32
C TYR A 221 -3.92 -8.26 -6.72
N LEU A 222 -4.34 -8.99 -7.75
CA LEU A 222 -4.37 -8.44 -9.11
C LEU A 222 -5.34 -7.26 -9.23
N ALA A 223 -6.54 -7.37 -8.66
CA ALA A 223 -7.52 -6.29 -8.64
C ALA A 223 -6.97 -5.06 -7.91
N PHE A 224 -6.30 -5.27 -6.77
CA PHE A 224 -5.58 -4.22 -6.06
C PHE A 224 -4.55 -3.51 -6.97
N ILE A 225 -3.65 -4.27 -7.59
CA ILE A 225 -2.54 -3.69 -8.37
C ILE A 225 -3.09 -2.87 -9.54
N VAL A 226 -4.06 -3.42 -10.27
CA VAL A 226 -4.64 -2.79 -11.46
C VAL A 226 -5.44 -1.54 -11.09
N THR A 227 -6.33 -1.64 -10.09
CA THR A 227 -7.17 -0.51 -9.71
C THR A 227 -6.33 0.62 -9.13
N ILE A 228 -5.37 0.35 -8.24
CA ILE A 228 -4.50 1.40 -7.69
C ILE A 228 -3.71 2.12 -8.80
N ALA A 229 -3.25 1.41 -9.84
CA ALA A 229 -2.60 2.05 -10.98
C ALA A 229 -3.54 3.05 -11.68
N MET A 230 -4.78 2.64 -11.94
CA MET A 230 -5.80 3.50 -12.56
C MET A 230 -6.13 4.71 -11.68
N LEU A 231 -6.36 4.48 -10.38
CA LEU A 231 -6.68 5.54 -9.42
C LEU A 231 -5.56 6.57 -9.34
N HIS A 232 -4.31 6.10 -9.20
CA HIS A 232 -3.11 6.93 -9.11
C HIS A 232 -2.97 7.83 -10.35
N ILE A 233 -3.09 7.25 -11.55
CA ILE A 233 -2.95 7.99 -12.80
C ILE A 233 -4.02 9.07 -12.94
N VAL A 234 -5.29 8.71 -12.70
CA VAL A 234 -6.41 9.63 -12.94
C VAL A 234 -6.45 10.75 -11.90
N ASN A 235 -6.28 10.43 -10.61
CA ASN A 235 -6.33 11.43 -9.55
C ASN A 235 -5.17 12.42 -9.63
N ASN A 236 -3.99 11.94 -10.00
CA ASN A 236 -2.78 12.75 -9.97
C ASN A 236 -2.48 13.39 -11.34
N LEU A 237 -3.49 13.50 -12.22
CA LEU A 237 -3.43 14.37 -13.38
C LEU A 237 -3.30 15.81 -12.87
N ALA A 238 -2.09 16.35 -13.00
CA ALA A 238 -1.75 17.69 -12.57
C ALA A 238 -0.86 18.36 -13.62
N VAL A 239 -0.97 19.69 -13.74
CA VAL A 239 -0.11 20.51 -14.60
C VAL A 239 1.03 21.04 -13.74
N PRO A 240 2.28 20.62 -13.97
CA PRO A 240 3.44 21.21 -13.30
C PRO A 240 3.53 22.70 -13.65
N VAL A 241 3.72 23.55 -12.65
CA VAL A 241 4.00 24.99 -12.88
C VAL A 241 5.32 25.13 -13.64
N SER A 242 6.26 24.22 -13.38
CA SER A 242 7.50 24.09 -14.15
C SER A 242 8.03 22.66 -14.10
N PHE A 243 8.64 22.20 -15.20
CA PHE A 243 9.29 20.88 -15.27
C PHE A 243 10.54 20.74 -14.37
N LEU A 244 11.07 21.85 -13.88
CA LEU A 244 12.19 21.91 -12.94
C LEU A 244 11.78 22.53 -11.59
N GLY A 245 10.48 22.55 -11.31
CA GLY A 245 9.92 23.06 -10.06
C GLY A 245 9.08 22.02 -9.34
N SER A 246 8.93 22.18 -8.03
CA SER A 246 8.28 21.21 -7.17
C SER A 246 6.76 21.24 -7.26
N LYS A 247 6.16 22.34 -7.73
CA LYS A 247 4.72 22.61 -7.64
C LYS A 247 3.94 22.22 -8.90
N SER A 248 2.76 21.65 -8.68
CA SER A 248 1.76 21.39 -9.71
C SER A 248 0.35 21.78 -9.24
N TYR A 249 -0.58 21.96 -10.18
CA TYR A 249 -1.99 22.17 -9.90
C TYR A 249 -2.81 21.02 -10.48
N SER A 250 -3.82 20.55 -9.73
CA SER A 250 -4.77 19.54 -10.21
C SER A 250 -5.37 19.94 -11.55
N LEU A 251 -5.55 18.97 -12.44
CA LEU A 251 -6.29 19.14 -13.69
C LEU A 251 -7.77 19.44 -13.42
N PHE A 252 -8.29 19.02 -12.27
CA PHE A 252 -9.67 19.20 -11.85
C PHE A 252 -9.79 20.37 -10.87
N SER A 253 -11.00 20.91 -10.72
CA SER A 253 -11.30 21.91 -9.69
C SER A 253 -12.69 21.73 -9.08
N GLY A 254 -12.91 22.36 -7.92
CA GLY A 254 -14.20 22.40 -7.24
C GLY A 254 -14.82 21.03 -7.00
N VAL A 255 -16.08 20.87 -7.40
CA VAL A 255 -16.85 19.64 -7.18
C VAL A 255 -16.29 18.43 -7.94
N GLN A 256 -15.70 18.65 -9.13
CA GLN A 256 -15.09 17.57 -9.91
C GLN A 256 -13.80 17.09 -9.26
N ASP A 257 -12.99 18.02 -8.73
CA ASP A 257 -11.80 17.66 -7.97
C ASP A 257 -12.16 16.92 -6.68
N ALA A 258 -13.20 17.37 -5.96
CA ALA A 258 -13.70 16.66 -4.79
C ALA A 258 -14.17 15.22 -5.12
N LEU A 259 -14.94 15.05 -6.20
CA LEU A 259 -15.42 13.73 -6.63
C LEU A 259 -14.27 12.81 -7.05
N THR A 260 -13.33 13.30 -7.86
CA THR A 260 -12.16 12.52 -8.29
C THR A 260 -11.26 12.17 -7.10
N GLN A 261 -11.05 13.12 -6.19
CA GLN A 261 -10.31 12.94 -4.95
C GLN A 261 -10.91 11.85 -4.06
N TRP A 262 -12.22 11.80 -3.88
CA TRP A 262 -12.82 10.78 -3.00
C TRP A 262 -13.17 9.48 -3.71
N TRP A 263 -13.33 9.50 -5.04
CA TRP A 263 -13.23 8.29 -5.84
C TRP A 263 -11.85 7.65 -5.68
N TYR A 264 -10.77 8.43 -5.71
CA TYR A 264 -9.43 7.96 -5.40
C TYR A 264 -9.29 7.53 -3.94
N GLY A 265 -9.54 8.41 -2.98
CA GLY A 265 -9.25 8.20 -1.56
C GLY A 265 -10.02 7.01 -0.98
N HIS A 266 -11.31 6.87 -1.30
CA HIS A 266 -12.08 5.72 -0.84
C HIS A 266 -11.57 4.42 -1.46
N ASN A 267 -11.28 4.41 -2.77
CA ASN A 267 -10.79 3.21 -3.44
C ASN A 267 -9.30 2.94 -3.14
N ALA A 268 -8.53 3.91 -2.66
CA ALA A 268 -7.23 3.66 -2.05
C ALA A 268 -7.43 2.77 -0.82
N VAL A 269 -8.33 3.10 0.10
CA VAL A 269 -8.67 2.21 1.22
C VAL A 269 -9.30 0.90 0.73
N GLY A 270 -10.15 0.94 -0.30
CA GLY A 270 -10.85 -0.25 -0.81
C GLY A 270 -10.00 -1.27 -1.51
N PHE A 271 -9.03 -0.83 -2.29
CA PHE A 271 -8.18 -1.72 -3.07
C PHE A 271 -6.83 -1.92 -2.40
N PHE A 272 -6.22 -0.86 -1.88
CA PHE A 272 -4.96 -0.96 -1.18
C PHE A 272 -5.16 -1.63 0.18
N LEU A 273 -6.03 -1.08 1.04
CA LEU A 273 -6.16 -1.52 2.44
C LEU A 273 -7.22 -2.60 2.67
N THR A 274 -8.13 -2.84 1.73
CA THR A 274 -9.12 -3.91 1.82
C THR A 274 -8.80 -5.05 0.85
N ALA A 275 -8.87 -4.85 -0.46
CA ALA A 275 -8.67 -5.94 -1.42
C ALA A 275 -7.29 -6.59 -1.29
N GLY A 276 -6.20 -5.82 -1.27
CA GLY A 276 -4.85 -6.36 -1.10
C GLY A 276 -4.66 -7.16 0.20
N PHE A 277 -5.27 -6.70 1.30
CA PHE A 277 -5.20 -7.36 2.60
C PHE A 277 -6.15 -8.55 2.72
N LEU A 278 -7.27 -8.55 1.98
CA LEU A 278 -8.05 -9.77 1.77
C LEU A 278 -7.20 -10.82 1.04
N GLY A 279 -6.37 -10.41 0.07
CA GLY A 279 -5.35 -11.27 -0.53
C GLY A 279 -4.39 -11.88 0.50
N MET A 280 -3.95 -11.11 1.51
CA MET A 280 -3.18 -11.65 2.64
C MET A 280 -4.00 -12.66 3.44
N MET A 281 -5.20 -12.28 3.88
CA MET A 281 -6.08 -13.14 4.68
C MET A 281 -6.34 -14.48 3.97
N TYR A 282 -6.70 -14.43 2.68
CA TYR A 282 -6.97 -15.63 1.88
C TYR A 282 -5.79 -16.57 1.80
N TYR A 283 -4.55 -16.11 1.93
CA TYR A 283 -3.40 -17.01 1.97
C TYR A 283 -3.04 -17.43 3.38
N PHE A 284 -2.79 -16.47 4.27
CA PHE A 284 -2.16 -16.75 5.56
C PHE A 284 -3.10 -17.37 6.57
N MET A 285 -4.39 -17.01 6.56
CA MET A 285 -5.34 -17.57 7.53
C MET A 285 -5.57 -19.07 7.29
N PRO A 286 -5.91 -19.55 6.08
CA PRO A 286 -6.02 -20.98 5.82
C PRO A 286 -4.68 -21.71 6.04
N LYS A 287 -3.55 -21.08 5.68
CA LYS A 287 -2.23 -21.69 5.84
C LYS A 287 -1.79 -21.86 7.28
N GLN A 288 -2.08 -20.91 8.16
CA GLN A 288 -1.76 -21.03 9.57
C GLN A 288 -2.79 -21.92 10.29
N ALA A 289 -4.06 -21.84 9.89
CA ALA A 289 -5.11 -22.69 10.44
C ALA A 289 -4.96 -24.17 10.04
N GLU A 290 -4.26 -24.45 8.93
CA GLU A 290 -4.19 -25.76 8.27
C GLU A 290 -5.58 -26.29 7.93
N ARG A 291 -6.43 -25.38 7.45
CA ARG A 291 -7.81 -25.67 7.05
C ARG A 291 -8.04 -25.24 5.61
N PRO A 292 -8.89 -25.94 4.85
CA PRO A 292 -9.32 -25.46 3.55
C PRO A 292 -10.15 -24.19 3.73
N VAL A 293 -10.10 -23.29 2.73
CA VAL A 293 -10.99 -22.12 2.67
C VAL A 293 -12.43 -22.59 2.74
N TYR A 294 -13.23 -21.95 3.58
CA TYR A 294 -14.61 -22.37 3.87
C TYR A 294 -15.49 -22.47 2.62
N SER A 295 -15.63 -21.39 1.84
CA SER A 295 -16.55 -21.39 0.70
C SER A 295 -15.94 -20.74 -0.54
N TYR A 296 -15.67 -21.57 -1.55
CA TYR A 296 -15.24 -21.11 -2.86
C TYR A 296 -16.32 -20.29 -3.59
N ARG A 297 -17.60 -20.68 -3.46
CA ARG A 297 -18.71 -19.91 -4.07
C ARG A 297 -18.81 -18.51 -3.45
N LEU A 298 -18.67 -18.41 -2.13
CA LEU A 298 -18.63 -17.12 -1.45
C LEU A 298 -17.41 -16.31 -1.90
N SER A 299 -16.27 -16.96 -2.11
CA SER A 299 -15.05 -16.35 -2.67
C SER A 299 -15.31 -15.67 -4.02
N ILE A 300 -16.08 -16.31 -4.91
CA ILE A 300 -16.47 -15.72 -6.20
C ILE A 300 -17.43 -14.54 -6.00
N ILE A 301 -18.53 -14.77 -5.28
CA ILE A 301 -19.59 -13.77 -5.12
C ILE A 301 -19.03 -12.51 -4.48
N HIS A 302 -18.37 -12.65 -3.33
CA HIS A 302 -17.88 -11.50 -2.58
C HIS A 302 -16.74 -10.79 -3.32
N PHE A 303 -15.87 -11.51 -4.07
CA PHE A 303 -14.84 -10.86 -4.88
C PHE A 303 -15.46 -9.95 -5.93
N TRP A 304 -16.32 -10.47 -6.81
CA TRP A 304 -16.84 -9.66 -7.92
C TRP A 304 -17.74 -8.53 -7.47
N SER A 305 -18.60 -8.78 -6.48
CA SER A 305 -19.46 -7.74 -5.94
C SER A 305 -18.68 -6.68 -5.16
N LEU A 306 -17.65 -7.05 -4.38
CA LEU A 306 -16.79 -6.07 -3.69
C LEU A 306 -16.05 -5.21 -4.70
N ILE A 307 -15.32 -5.82 -5.63
CA ILE A 307 -14.51 -5.09 -6.62
C ILE A 307 -15.38 -4.17 -7.49
N PHE A 308 -16.59 -4.58 -7.86
CA PHE A 308 -17.51 -3.72 -8.61
C PHE A 308 -18.10 -2.58 -7.77
N MET A 309 -18.62 -2.89 -6.57
CA MET A 309 -19.37 -1.92 -5.76
C MET A 309 -18.46 -0.86 -5.13
N TYR A 310 -17.22 -1.22 -4.73
CA TYR A 310 -16.32 -0.30 -4.03
C TYR A 310 -16.04 0.98 -4.82
N ILE A 311 -15.94 0.88 -6.16
CA ILE A 311 -15.67 2.00 -7.06
C ILE A 311 -16.68 3.14 -6.91
N TRP A 312 -17.93 2.81 -6.56
CA TRP A 312 -19.05 3.75 -6.48
C TRP A 312 -19.17 4.47 -5.13
N ALA A 313 -18.47 4.01 -4.09
CA ALA A 313 -18.69 4.49 -2.73
C ALA A 313 -17.99 5.84 -2.42
N GLY A 314 -17.15 6.36 -3.32
CA GLY A 314 -16.47 7.65 -3.15
C GLY A 314 -17.34 8.83 -2.66
N PRO A 315 -18.55 9.07 -3.21
CA PRO A 315 -19.41 10.18 -2.80
C PRO A 315 -19.88 10.16 -1.34
N HIS A 316 -19.71 9.07 -0.59
CA HIS A 316 -20.05 9.03 0.83
C HIS A 316 -19.19 9.95 1.72
N HIS A 317 -18.05 10.41 1.18
CA HIS A 317 -17.20 11.43 1.80
C HIS A 317 -17.72 12.85 1.55
N LEU A 318 -18.74 13.01 0.70
CA LEU A 318 -19.17 14.29 0.15
C LEU A 318 -20.66 14.56 0.40
N HIS A 319 -21.24 13.94 1.44
CA HIS A 319 -22.62 14.19 1.82
C HIS A 319 -22.82 15.62 2.33
N TYR A 320 -23.93 16.23 1.91
CA TYR A 320 -24.27 17.63 2.24
C TYR A 320 -23.18 18.65 1.87
N THR A 321 -22.38 18.34 0.85
CA THR A 321 -21.43 19.27 0.23
C THR A 321 -22.01 19.87 -1.05
N ALA A 322 -21.20 20.62 -1.79
CA ALA A 322 -21.56 21.12 -3.12
C ALA A 322 -21.67 20.03 -4.21
N LEU A 323 -21.32 18.77 -3.90
CA LEU A 323 -21.52 17.65 -4.84
C LEU A 323 -23.03 17.46 -5.13
N PRO A 324 -23.45 17.25 -6.40
CA PRO A 324 -24.85 17.05 -6.72
C PRO A 324 -25.49 15.90 -5.95
N ASP A 325 -26.74 16.11 -5.54
CA ASP A 325 -27.47 15.18 -4.68
C ASP A 325 -27.59 13.76 -5.26
N TRP A 326 -27.71 13.64 -6.58
CA TRP A 326 -27.77 12.33 -7.25
C TRP A 326 -26.49 11.52 -7.04
N ALA A 327 -25.32 12.16 -7.08
CA ALA A 327 -24.03 11.51 -6.92
C ALA A 327 -23.83 11.11 -5.45
N GLN A 328 -24.22 11.98 -4.51
CA GLN A 328 -24.24 11.65 -3.10
C GLN A 328 -25.12 10.42 -2.81
N THR A 329 -26.36 10.41 -3.33
CA THR A 329 -27.29 9.29 -3.14
C THR A 329 -26.76 7.99 -3.75
N LEU A 330 -26.09 8.07 -4.91
CA LEU A 330 -25.44 6.92 -5.52
C LEU A 330 -24.36 6.33 -4.61
N GLY A 331 -23.48 7.18 -4.05
CA GLY A 331 -22.45 6.75 -3.11
C GLY A 331 -23.02 6.12 -1.85
N MET A 332 -24.09 6.69 -1.28
CA MET A 332 -24.80 6.11 -0.13
C MET A 332 -25.36 4.72 -0.44
N VAL A 333 -26.11 4.57 -1.55
CA VAL A 333 -26.75 3.30 -1.91
C VAL A 333 -25.71 2.20 -2.14
N PHE A 334 -24.65 2.49 -2.90
CA PHE A 334 -23.59 1.51 -3.13
C PHE A 334 -22.81 1.19 -1.86
N SER A 335 -22.59 2.15 -0.96
CA SER A 335 -21.93 1.90 0.33
C SER A 335 -22.77 0.99 1.24
N ILE A 336 -24.09 1.15 1.26
CA ILE A 336 -24.99 0.23 1.98
C ILE A 336 -24.91 -1.17 1.38
N MET A 337 -24.96 -1.29 0.05
CA MET A 337 -24.85 -2.59 -0.63
C MET A 337 -23.48 -3.24 -0.42
N LEU A 338 -22.41 -2.45 -0.34
CA LEU A 338 -21.03 -2.87 -0.14
C LEU A 338 -20.81 -3.59 1.20
N TRP A 339 -21.72 -3.43 2.16
CA TRP A 339 -21.70 -4.15 3.43
C TRP A 339 -21.64 -5.67 3.23
N MET A 340 -22.54 -6.22 2.41
CA MET A 340 -22.68 -7.67 2.21
C MET A 340 -21.43 -8.33 1.62
N PRO A 341 -20.84 -7.84 0.52
CA PRO A 341 -19.63 -8.46 -0.01
C PRO A 341 -18.40 -8.22 0.85
N SER A 342 -18.37 -7.13 1.62
CA SER A 342 -17.34 -6.91 2.63
C SER A 342 -17.41 -8.00 3.70
N TRP A 343 -18.59 -8.23 4.29
CA TRP A 343 -18.81 -9.31 5.25
C TRP A 343 -18.65 -10.72 4.65
N GLY A 344 -18.84 -10.88 3.34
CA GLY A 344 -18.47 -12.12 2.65
C GLY A 344 -17.00 -12.49 2.87
N GLY A 345 -16.09 -11.50 2.91
CA GLY A 345 -14.69 -11.71 3.27
C GLY A 345 -14.51 -12.14 4.72
N MET A 346 -15.21 -11.47 5.64
CA MET A 346 -15.17 -11.79 7.08
C MET A 346 -15.66 -13.22 7.35
N ILE A 347 -16.82 -13.57 6.80
CA ILE A 347 -17.43 -14.88 6.95
C ILE A 347 -16.50 -15.95 6.39
N ASN A 348 -15.93 -15.74 5.19
CA ASN A 348 -15.05 -16.73 4.60
C ASN A 348 -13.75 -16.91 5.40
N GLY A 349 -13.21 -15.83 5.97
CA GLY A 349 -12.09 -15.88 6.90
C GLY A 349 -12.43 -16.66 8.18
N LEU A 350 -13.40 -16.18 8.97
CA LEU A 350 -13.73 -16.78 10.26
C LEU A 350 -14.25 -18.22 10.14
N MET A 351 -15.08 -18.52 9.14
CA MET A 351 -15.61 -19.87 8.97
C MET A 351 -14.54 -20.85 8.49
N THR A 352 -13.42 -20.38 7.92
CA THR A 352 -12.25 -21.25 7.64
C THR A 352 -11.64 -21.83 8.92
N LEU A 353 -11.82 -21.16 10.07
CA LEU A 353 -11.39 -21.66 11.38
C LEU A 353 -12.38 -22.64 12.03
N SER A 354 -13.50 -22.98 11.37
CA SER A 354 -14.45 -23.94 11.90
C SER A 354 -13.77 -25.28 12.17
N GLY A 355 -13.85 -25.75 13.41
CA GLY A 355 -13.14 -26.94 13.89
C GLY A 355 -11.66 -26.73 14.25
N ALA A 356 -11.13 -25.50 14.15
CA ALA A 356 -9.79 -25.11 14.59
C ALA A 356 -9.81 -23.92 15.58
N TRP A 357 -10.97 -23.63 16.19
CA TRP A 357 -11.12 -22.53 17.15
C TRP A 357 -10.28 -22.72 18.42
N ASP A 358 -9.91 -23.95 18.75
CA ASP A 358 -8.96 -24.28 19.81
C ASP A 358 -7.58 -23.63 19.57
N LYS A 359 -7.16 -23.48 18.30
CA LYS A 359 -5.93 -22.76 17.93
C LYS A 359 -5.94 -21.29 18.36
N MET A 360 -7.11 -20.68 18.57
CA MET A 360 -7.17 -19.32 19.14
C MET A 360 -6.53 -19.26 20.53
N ARG A 361 -6.56 -20.35 21.30
CA ARG A 361 -5.94 -20.38 22.64
C ARG A 361 -4.44 -20.62 22.59
N THR A 362 -3.93 -21.32 21.57
CA THR A 362 -2.53 -21.77 21.52
C THR A 362 -1.65 -21.00 20.55
N ASP A 363 -2.21 -20.47 19.46
CA ASP A 363 -1.46 -19.83 18.37
C ASP A 363 -1.72 -18.31 18.33
N PRO A 364 -0.72 -17.48 18.69
CA PRO A 364 -0.87 -16.03 18.66
C PRO A 364 -1.07 -15.47 17.24
N ILE A 365 -0.57 -16.14 16.19
CA ILE A 365 -0.78 -15.73 14.80
C ILE A 365 -2.26 -15.85 14.45
N ILE A 366 -2.90 -16.96 14.83
CA ILE A 366 -4.34 -17.14 14.64
C ILE A 366 -5.12 -16.10 15.44
N ARG A 367 -4.74 -15.80 16.68
CA ARG A 367 -5.39 -14.73 17.47
C ARG A 367 -5.36 -13.39 16.74
N MET A 368 -4.19 -12.98 16.25
CA MET A 368 -4.04 -11.73 15.49
C MET A 368 -4.91 -11.73 14.23
N MET A 369 -4.94 -12.82 13.47
CA MET A 369 -5.76 -12.91 12.25
C MET A 369 -7.26 -12.92 12.54
N VAL A 370 -7.72 -13.59 13.60
CA VAL A 370 -9.13 -13.57 14.03
C VAL A 370 -9.54 -12.17 14.45
N MET A 371 -8.74 -11.51 15.29
CA MET A 371 -9.01 -10.13 15.70
C MET A 371 -9.01 -9.20 14.49
N ALA A 372 -8.07 -9.40 13.55
CA ALA A 372 -8.04 -8.63 12.32
C ALA A 372 -9.35 -8.72 11.54
N VAL A 373 -9.84 -9.95 11.33
CA VAL A 373 -11.08 -10.17 10.59
C VAL A 373 -12.30 -9.66 11.36
N ALA A 374 -12.29 -9.68 12.69
CA ALA A 374 -13.34 -9.09 13.51
C ALA A 374 -13.41 -7.56 13.35
N PHE A 375 -12.27 -6.86 13.43
CA PHE A 375 -12.22 -5.41 13.19
C PHE A 375 -12.51 -5.03 11.74
N TYR A 376 -12.14 -5.88 10.79
CA TYR A 376 -12.57 -5.75 9.40
C TYR A 376 -14.09 -5.81 9.29
N GLY A 377 -14.73 -6.81 9.92
CA GLY A 377 -16.19 -6.91 9.97
C GLY A 377 -16.86 -5.70 10.62
N MET A 378 -16.31 -5.23 11.74
CA MET A 378 -16.81 -4.06 12.47
C MET A 378 -16.71 -2.78 11.63
N SER A 379 -15.53 -2.47 11.09
CA SER A 379 -15.31 -1.27 10.29
C SER A 379 -16.08 -1.32 8.96
N THR A 380 -16.20 -2.48 8.33
CA THR A 380 -17.02 -2.64 7.11
C THR A 380 -18.52 -2.75 7.36
N PHE A 381 -18.95 -2.69 8.61
CA PHE A 381 -20.33 -2.41 9.00
C PHE A 381 -20.51 -0.92 9.36
N GLU A 382 -19.59 -0.37 10.14
CA GLU A 382 -19.59 1.05 10.53
C GLU A 382 -19.52 1.99 9.32
N GLY A 383 -18.69 1.69 8.31
CA GLY A 383 -18.58 2.49 7.09
C GLY A 383 -19.92 2.66 6.36
N PRO A 384 -20.63 1.57 6.01
CA PRO A 384 -21.99 1.63 5.48
C PRO A 384 -22.96 2.43 6.36
N MET A 385 -22.89 2.32 7.69
CA MET A 385 -23.73 3.12 8.58
C MET A 385 -23.40 4.62 8.48
N MET A 386 -22.11 4.98 8.47
CA MET A 386 -21.66 6.37 8.31
C MET A 386 -21.89 6.93 6.90
N SER A 387 -22.13 6.07 5.91
CA SER A 387 -22.50 6.46 4.54
C SER A 387 -23.98 6.82 4.39
N ILE A 388 -24.81 6.57 5.41
CA ILE A 388 -26.19 7.04 5.42
C ILE A 388 -26.16 8.55 5.67
N LYS A 389 -26.72 9.36 4.75
CA LYS A 389 -26.70 10.82 4.84
C LYS A 389 -27.01 11.33 6.25
N THR A 390 -28.10 10.88 6.88
CA THR A 390 -28.48 11.32 8.24
C THR A 390 -27.44 11.00 9.32
N VAL A 391 -26.74 9.86 9.23
CA VAL A 391 -25.64 9.51 10.15
C VAL A 391 -24.41 10.37 9.83
N ASN A 392 -24.12 10.54 8.54
CA ASN A 392 -23.01 11.36 8.07
C ASN A 392 -23.14 12.83 8.52
N ALA A 393 -24.36 13.37 8.59
CA ALA A 393 -24.62 14.71 9.13
C ALA A 393 -24.13 14.90 10.58
N LEU A 394 -23.92 13.81 11.33
CA LEU A 394 -23.32 13.81 12.66
C LEU A 394 -21.85 13.39 12.65
N SER A 395 -21.46 12.44 11.81
CA SER A 395 -20.11 11.88 11.82
C SER A 395 -19.09 12.73 11.05
N HIS A 396 -19.53 13.46 10.02
CA HIS A 396 -18.65 14.24 9.15
C HIS A 396 -17.95 15.37 9.91
N TYR A 397 -16.66 15.55 9.65
CA TYR A 397 -15.76 16.49 10.36
C TYR A 397 -15.63 16.27 11.88
N THR A 398 -15.97 15.09 12.39
CA THR A 398 -15.76 14.73 13.80
C THR A 398 -14.67 13.67 13.95
N ASP A 399 -14.20 13.46 15.18
CA ASP A 399 -13.27 12.38 15.51
C ASP A 399 -13.87 10.98 15.28
N TRP A 400 -15.17 10.85 15.01
CA TRP A 400 -15.76 9.57 14.61
C TRP A 400 -15.13 9.07 13.30
N THR A 401 -14.88 9.94 12.31
CA THR A 401 -14.16 9.54 11.09
C THR A 401 -12.76 9.01 11.42
N ILE A 402 -12.06 9.63 12.37
CA ILE A 402 -10.73 9.17 12.80
C ILE A 402 -10.81 7.82 13.54
N GLY A 403 -11.82 7.64 14.39
CA GLY A 403 -12.10 6.37 15.07
C GLY A 403 -12.41 5.23 14.09
N HIS A 404 -13.22 5.50 13.07
CA HIS A 404 -13.52 4.55 11.99
C HIS A 404 -12.24 4.15 11.23
N VAL A 405 -11.45 5.15 10.82
CA VAL A 405 -10.18 4.93 10.11
C VAL A 405 -9.24 4.07 10.95
N HIS A 406 -9.07 4.36 12.24
CA HIS A 406 -8.16 3.59 13.11
C HIS A 406 -8.70 2.21 13.48
N SER A 407 -10.02 2.01 13.53
CA SER A 407 -10.63 0.69 13.68
C SER A 407 -10.27 -0.22 12.50
N GLY A 408 -10.30 0.30 11.27
CA GLY A 408 -9.81 -0.42 10.09
C GLY A 408 -8.28 -0.50 10.01
N ALA A 409 -7.56 0.59 10.30
CA ALA A 409 -6.11 0.65 10.10
C ALA A 409 -5.34 -0.16 11.16
N LEU A 410 -5.65 0.00 12.44
CA LEU A 410 -5.00 -0.76 13.51
C LEU A 410 -5.64 -2.15 13.63
N GLY A 411 -6.97 -2.16 13.72
CA GLY A 411 -7.73 -3.37 13.97
C GLY A 411 -7.64 -4.36 12.83
N TRP A 412 -7.77 -3.95 11.57
CA TRP A 412 -7.69 -4.86 10.42
C TRP A 412 -6.31 -4.90 9.77
N VAL A 413 -5.87 -3.79 9.17
CA VAL A 413 -4.67 -3.70 8.32
C VAL A 413 -3.41 -4.08 9.10
N ALA A 414 -3.19 -3.47 10.27
CA ALA A 414 -2.02 -3.74 11.07
C ALA A 414 -2.03 -5.17 11.63
N LEU A 415 -3.13 -5.64 12.22
CA LEU A 415 -3.19 -6.99 12.80
C LEU A 415 -3.03 -8.10 11.76
N VAL A 416 -3.65 -8.01 10.57
CA VAL A 416 -3.46 -9.04 9.54
C VAL A 416 -2.05 -9.00 8.96
N SER A 417 -1.44 -7.81 8.82
CA SER A 417 -0.04 -7.66 8.44
C SER A 417 0.89 -8.28 9.46
N MET A 418 0.68 -8.00 10.74
CA MET A 418 1.47 -8.58 11.82
C MET A 418 1.35 -10.10 11.80
N GLY A 419 0.14 -10.65 11.70
CA GLY A 419 -0.07 -12.09 11.54
C GLY A 419 0.69 -12.68 10.34
N ALA A 420 0.65 -12.01 9.19
CA ALA A 420 1.43 -12.40 8.02
C ALA A 420 2.94 -12.30 8.26
N MET A 421 3.43 -11.24 8.91
CA MET A 421 4.86 -11.09 9.22
C MET A 421 5.33 -12.19 10.16
N TYR A 422 4.63 -12.45 11.27
CA TYR A 422 4.95 -13.55 12.19
C TYR A 422 4.94 -14.92 11.49
N TYR A 423 4.08 -15.13 10.49
CA TYR A 423 4.12 -16.31 9.65
C TYR A 423 5.38 -16.35 8.75
N LEU A 424 5.74 -15.23 8.16
CA LEU A 424 6.79 -15.10 7.14
C LEU A 424 8.20 -15.18 7.73
N PHE A 425 8.48 -14.47 8.82
CA PHE A 425 9.84 -14.36 9.37
C PHE A 425 10.52 -15.73 9.58
N PRO A 426 9.90 -16.71 10.25
CA PRO A 426 10.52 -18.03 10.44
C PRO A 426 10.87 -18.73 9.13
N ARG A 427 9.93 -18.70 8.17
CA ARG A 427 10.03 -19.39 6.89
C ARG A 427 11.03 -18.74 5.95
N LEU A 428 11.11 -17.41 6.00
CA LEU A 428 12.04 -16.66 5.19
C LEU A 428 13.46 -16.78 5.74
N PHE A 429 13.66 -16.73 7.05
CA PHE A 429 14.99 -16.75 7.67
C PHE A 429 15.48 -18.15 8.04
N GLY A 430 14.65 -19.17 7.89
CA GLY A 430 15.00 -20.57 8.17
C GLY A 430 15.27 -20.82 9.65
N ARG A 431 14.52 -20.16 10.53
CA ARG A 431 14.65 -20.22 11.99
C ARG A 431 13.28 -20.23 12.63
N GLU A 432 13.17 -20.71 13.86
CA GLU A 432 11.95 -20.53 14.65
C GLU A 432 11.84 -19.08 15.13
N LEU A 433 10.64 -18.64 15.53
CA LEU A 433 10.48 -17.37 16.25
C LEU A 433 11.25 -17.47 17.57
N TYR A 434 11.87 -16.36 17.98
CA TYR A 434 12.65 -16.33 19.22
C TYR A 434 11.78 -16.53 20.47
N SER A 435 10.58 -15.94 20.49
CA SER A 435 9.59 -16.06 21.56
C SER A 435 8.18 -15.95 21.02
#